data_AF-A0A944KCE3-F1
#
_entry.id   AF-A0A944KCE3-F1
#
_cell.length_a   1.000
_cell.length_b   1.000
_cell.length_c   1.000
_cell.angle_alpha   90.00
_cell.angle_beta   90.00
_cell.angle_gamma   90.00
#
_symmetry.space_group_name_H-M   'P 1'
#
loop_
_entity.id
_entity.type
_entity.pdbx_description
1 polymer ?
#
loop_
_entity_poly.entity_id
_entity_poly.type
_entity_poly.pdbx_seq_one_letter_code
_entity_poly.pdbx_strand_id
1 'polypeptide(L)'
;MSDTSPTTPGPEPFRVSDENLDDLASTLAKTIAEVRRHGVILDRLGSEPDPVPPAGQQTDGAAEAGAAGPEKTNGPASVFILALGGEAYAVELAALSDWVNFLLLPVYGREISTTRPWCAQWHEHPEAVARLHALWLAWQQLTDTEAGLAGPSTWHRDHLDQALVHLRAPDGPFAACTTSPTRPNHRVPATPAPVQSGVAA
;
A
#
# COMPACT_ATOMS: atom_id res chain seq x y z
N MET A 1 21.79 -64.06 -8.40
CA MET A 1 22.66 -62.92 -8.75
C MET A 1 22.08 -61.70 -8.06
N SER A 2 22.90 -61.04 -7.26
CA SER A 2 22.51 -60.05 -6.26
C SER A 2 22.04 -58.75 -6.89
N ASP A 3 20.90 -58.24 -6.44
CA ASP A 3 20.47 -56.86 -6.68
C ASP A 3 21.23 -55.94 -5.71
N THR A 4 22.01 -55.00 -6.24
CA THR A 4 22.75 -54.02 -5.45
C THR A 4 22.34 -52.64 -5.93
N SER A 5 21.38 -52.01 -5.25
CA SER A 5 21.08 -50.59 -5.42
C SER A 5 21.82 -49.78 -4.35
N PRO A 6 22.55 -48.71 -4.69
CA PRO A 6 23.25 -47.89 -3.71
C PRO A 6 22.27 -46.95 -2.99
N THR A 7 22.33 -46.95 -1.65
CA THR A 7 21.66 -45.96 -0.81
C THR A 7 22.51 -44.69 -0.75
N THR A 8 22.00 -43.58 -1.28
CA THR A 8 22.60 -42.24 -1.18
C THR A 8 22.31 -41.64 0.21
N PRO A 9 23.30 -41.04 0.92
CA PRO A 9 23.04 -40.42 2.22
C PRO A 9 22.33 -39.08 2.07
N GLY A 10 21.38 -38.79 2.98
CA GLY A 10 20.58 -37.55 2.98
C GLY A 10 21.40 -36.30 3.37
N PRO A 11 20.94 -35.09 2.99
CA PRO A 11 21.68 -33.84 3.22
C PRO A 11 21.74 -33.48 4.71
N GLU A 12 22.92 -33.08 5.18
CA GLU A 12 23.12 -32.61 6.56
C GLU A 12 22.40 -31.26 6.81
N PRO A 13 21.89 -31.02 8.04
CA PRO A 13 21.24 -29.76 8.38
C PRO A 13 22.24 -28.60 8.37
N PHE A 14 21.89 -27.54 7.65
CA PHE A 14 22.64 -26.28 7.64
C PHE A 14 22.79 -25.73 9.06
N ARG A 15 24.02 -25.70 9.59
CA ARG A 15 24.34 -25.02 10.85
C ARG A 15 24.89 -23.63 10.56
N VAL A 16 24.17 -22.61 11.01
CA VAL A 16 24.63 -21.22 10.99
C VAL A 16 25.46 -20.99 12.26
N SER A 17 26.63 -20.36 12.13
CA SER A 17 27.49 -19.98 13.27
C SER A 17 26.87 -18.82 14.07
N ASP A 18 27.07 -18.83 15.39
CA ASP A 18 26.53 -17.79 16.29
C ASP A 18 26.99 -16.37 15.91
N GLU A 19 28.21 -16.25 15.39
CA GLU A 19 28.76 -14.99 14.86
C GLU A 19 27.90 -14.40 13.73
N ASN A 20 27.38 -15.24 12.83
CA ASN A 20 26.49 -14.78 11.75
C ASN A 20 25.10 -14.38 12.27
N LEU A 21 24.64 -14.98 13.38
CA LEU A 21 23.38 -14.60 14.02
C LEU A 21 23.51 -13.24 14.73
N ASP A 22 24.65 -12.99 15.38
CA ASP A 22 24.94 -11.70 16.03
C ASP A 22 25.10 -10.56 15.01
N ASP A 23 25.71 -10.83 13.85
CA ASP A 23 25.80 -9.87 12.74
C ASP A 23 24.42 -9.55 12.15
N LEU A 24 23.55 -10.56 12.01
CA LEU A 24 22.18 -10.36 11.55
C LEU A 24 21.36 -9.57 12.57
N ALA A 25 21.49 -9.89 13.85
CA ALA A 25 20.84 -9.18 14.94
C ALA A 25 21.30 -7.71 15.02
N SER A 26 22.60 -7.47 14.82
CA SER A 26 23.17 -6.12 14.75
C SER A 26 22.66 -5.34 13.55
N THR A 27 22.54 -6.00 12.39
CA THR A 27 21.97 -5.41 11.18
C THR A 27 20.49 -5.06 11.38
N LEU A 28 19.71 -5.96 11.99
CA LEU A 28 18.29 -5.73 12.32
C LEU A 28 18.11 -4.58 13.33
N ALA A 29 18.95 -4.51 14.37
CA ALA A 29 18.92 -3.42 15.34
C ALA A 29 19.20 -2.06 14.66
N LYS A 30 20.15 -2.04 13.71
CA LYS A 30 20.50 -0.85 12.93
C LYS A 30 19.36 -0.41 12.01
N THR A 31 18.67 -1.34 11.35
CA THR A 31 17.53 -1.00 10.50
C THR A 31 16.34 -0.52 11.32
N ILE A 32 16.05 -1.12 12.48
CA ILE A 32 14.99 -0.65 13.40
C ILE A 32 15.29 0.77 13.89
N ALA A 33 16.55 1.09 14.22
CA ALA A 33 16.95 2.43 14.61
C ALA A 33 16.77 3.45 13.48
N GLU A 34 17.07 3.07 12.23
CA GLU A 34 16.87 3.91 11.05
C GLU A 34 15.38 4.18 10.77
N VAL A 35 14.55 3.14 10.87
CA VAL A 35 13.09 3.26 10.71
C VAL A 35 12.49 4.19 11.78
N ARG A 36 12.95 4.08 13.03
CA ARG A 36 12.53 5.02 14.10
C ARG A 36 12.98 6.45 13.83
N ARG A 37 14.16 6.66 13.24
CA ARG A 37 14.63 7.99 12.84
C ARG A 37 13.74 8.62 11.77
N HIS A 38 13.23 7.84 10.82
CA HIS A 38 12.26 8.32 9.84
C HIS A 38 10.88 8.64 10.46
N GLY A 39 10.49 7.99 11.56
CA GLY A 39 9.26 8.31 12.29
C GLY A 39 9.19 9.76 12.82
N VAL A 40 10.35 10.36 13.16
CA VAL A 40 10.44 11.74 13.65
C VAL A 40 10.12 12.78 12.55
N ILE A 41 10.32 12.42 11.29
CA ILE A 41 10.01 13.30 10.15
C ILE A 41 8.50 13.32 9.90
N LEU A 42 7.81 12.19 10.10
CA LEU A 42 6.36 12.10 9.97
C LEU A 42 5.64 12.81 11.13
N ASP A 43 6.18 12.73 12.35
CA ASP A 43 5.64 13.42 13.53
C ASP A 43 5.72 14.96 13.40
N ARG A 44 6.78 15.46 12.75
CA ARG A 44 6.92 16.89 12.40
C ARG A 44 5.99 17.36 11.29
N LEU A 45 5.58 16.48 10.38
CA LEU A 45 4.66 16.81 9.28
C LEU A 45 3.19 16.74 9.72
N GLY A 46 2.88 16.05 10.82
CA GLY A 46 1.53 15.97 11.42
C GLY A 46 1.23 17.01 12.50
N SER A 47 2.20 17.87 12.86
CA SER A 47 1.98 18.95 13.83
C SER A 47 1.38 20.19 13.14
N GLU A 48 0.05 20.23 12.98
CA GLU A 48 -0.65 21.50 12.75
C GLU A 48 -0.53 22.39 14.00
N PRO A 49 -0.37 23.73 13.87
CA PRO A 49 -0.39 24.61 15.04
C PRO A 49 -1.79 24.65 15.66
N ASP A 50 -1.88 24.40 16.97
CA ASP A 50 -3.11 24.43 17.75
C ASP A 50 -3.92 25.73 17.53
N PRO A 51 -5.25 25.65 17.33
CA PRO A 51 -6.10 26.84 17.38
C PRO A 51 -6.23 27.30 18.84
N VAL A 52 -5.81 28.54 19.10
CA VAL A 52 -6.01 29.23 20.39
C VAL A 52 -7.50 29.29 20.73
N PRO A 53 -7.97 28.78 21.88
CA PRO A 53 -9.35 28.96 22.31
C PRO A 53 -9.52 30.34 22.97
N PRO A 54 -10.65 31.04 22.79
CA PRO A 54 -10.95 32.23 23.57
C PRO A 54 -11.29 31.84 25.01
N ALA A 55 -10.79 32.65 25.93
CA ALA A 55 -10.96 32.48 27.36
C ALA A 55 -12.43 32.63 27.82
N GLY A 56 -12.85 31.78 28.75
CA GLY A 56 -13.89 32.10 29.75
C GLY A 56 -15.09 31.15 29.75
N GLN A 57 -15.07 30.11 30.59
CA GLN A 57 -15.80 30.05 31.86
C GLN A 57 -15.81 28.62 32.40
N GLN A 58 -15.21 28.43 33.58
CA GLN A 58 -15.40 27.26 34.42
C GLN A 58 -16.80 27.31 35.04
N THR A 59 -17.47 26.16 35.13
CA THR A 59 -18.16 25.75 36.37
C THR A 59 -18.08 24.24 36.53
N ASP A 60 -17.73 23.84 37.75
CA ASP A 60 -17.56 22.50 38.28
C ASP A 60 -18.78 21.58 38.17
N GLY A 61 -18.52 20.27 38.15
CA GLY A 61 -19.56 19.25 38.36
C GLY A 61 -19.01 17.83 38.27
N ALA A 62 -18.55 17.30 39.40
CA ALA A 62 -18.14 15.90 39.55
C ALA A 62 -19.32 14.93 39.34
N ALA A 63 -19.08 13.84 38.60
CA ALA A 63 -19.78 12.57 38.77
C ALA A 63 -18.96 11.43 38.16
N GLU A 64 -18.44 10.58 39.04
CA GLU A 64 -17.94 9.24 38.69
C GLU A 64 -19.10 8.38 38.19
N ALA A 65 -18.94 7.76 37.02
CA ALA A 65 -19.68 6.57 36.63
C ALA A 65 -18.78 5.71 35.77
N GLY A 66 -18.45 4.52 36.28
CA GLY A 66 -17.71 3.50 35.56
C GLY A 66 -18.45 3.13 34.28
N ALA A 67 -17.79 3.36 33.15
CA ALA A 67 -18.05 2.62 31.93
C ALA A 67 -16.75 1.92 31.59
N ALA A 68 -16.77 0.59 31.62
CA ALA A 68 -15.75 -0.21 30.97
C ALA A 68 -15.57 0.37 29.56
N GLY A 69 -14.40 0.95 29.31
CA GLY A 69 -14.09 1.55 28.02
C GLY A 69 -14.28 0.49 26.94
N PRO A 70 -14.79 0.87 25.75
CA PRO A 70 -14.85 -0.08 24.65
C PRO A 70 -13.43 -0.61 24.46
N GLU A 71 -13.30 -1.93 24.57
CA GLU A 71 -12.11 -2.66 24.19
C GLU A 71 -11.79 -2.16 22.78
N LYS A 72 -10.69 -1.41 22.63
CA LYS A 72 -10.22 -0.97 21.33
C LYS A 72 -9.87 -2.23 20.57
N THR A 73 -10.84 -2.82 19.88
CA THR A 73 -10.59 -3.82 18.85
C THR A 73 -9.60 -3.17 17.92
N ASN A 74 -8.39 -3.73 17.89
CA ASN A 74 -7.31 -3.28 17.05
C ASN A 74 -7.74 -3.64 15.62
N GLY A 75 -8.60 -2.81 15.04
CA GLY A 75 -9.09 -2.97 13.68
C GLY A 75 -7.90 -3.06 12.73
N PRO A 76 -8.07 -3.69 11.55
CA PRO A 76 -6.97 -3.82 10.61
C PRO A 76 -6.38 -2.44 10.31
N ALA A 77 -5.15 -2.21 10.79
CA ALA A 77 -4.41 -1.00 10.46
C ALA A 77 -4.03 -1.10 8.98
N SER A 78 -4.69 -0.30 8.15
CA SER A 78 -4.38 -0.24 6.73
C SER A 78 -3.00 0.40 6.54
N VAL A 79 -2.01 -0.41 6.17
CA VAL A 79 -0.69 0.09 5.79
C VAL A 79 -0.70 0.31 4.28
N PHE A 80 -0.43 1.54 3.86
CA PHE A 80 -0.40 1.86 2.44
C PHE A 80 0.77 1.14 1.74
N ILE A 81 0.55 0.58 0.54
CA ILE A 81 1.52 -0.30 -0.13
C ILE A 81 2.89 0.36 -0.36
N LEU A 82 2.94 1.69 -0.49
CA LEU A 82 4.20 2.43 -0.65
C LEU A 82 5.08 2.43 0.60
N ALA A 83 4.51 2.12 1.78
CA ALA A 83 5.26 1.97 3.03
C ALA A 83 5.78 0.53 3.23
N LEU A 84 5.39 -0.41 2.38
CA LEU A 84 5.82 -1.81 2.46
C LEU A 84 7.15 -2.01 1.70
N GLY A 85 7.98 -2.91 2.22
CA GLY A 85 9.24 -3.31 1.59
C GLY A 85 9.37 -4.83 1.49
N GLY A 86 10.25 -5.29 0.60
CA GLY A 86 10.63 -6.70 0.47
C GLY A 86 9.44 -7.63 0.22
N GLU A 87 9.38 -8.71 0.99
CA GLU A 87 8.34 -9.74 0.87
C GLU A 87 6.93 -9.20 1.15
N ALA A 88 6.78 -8.31 2.14
CA ALA A 88 5.48 -7.72 2.47
C ALA A 88 4.87 -6.95 1.30
N TYR A 89 5.70 -6.18 0.56
CA TYR A 89 5.27 -5.50 -0.66
C TYR A 89 4.84 -6.51 -1.74
N ALA A 90 5.59 -7.59 -1.92
CA ALA A 90 5.29 -8.60 -2.93
C ALA A 90 3.96 -9.33 -2.66
N VAL A 91 3.70 -9.68 -1.40
CA VAL A 91 2.43 -10.29 -0.96
C VAL A 91 1.26 -9.34 -1.20
N GLU A 92 1.40 -8.07 -0.78
CA GLU A 92 0.36 -7.07 -0.95
C GLU A 92 0.06 -6.79 -2.43
N LEU A 93 1.11 -6.67 -3.26
CA LEU A 93 0.98 -6.45 -4.69
C LEU A 93 0.31 -7.64 -5.39
N ALA A 94 0.57 -8.88 -4.95
CA ALA A 94 -0.08 -10.07 -5.47
C ALA A 94 -1.58 -10.07 -5.15
N ALA A 95 -1.97 -9.79 -3.90
CA ALA A 95 -3.36 -9.69 -3.50
C ALA A 95 -4.10 -8.56 -4.24
N LEU A 96 -3.46 -7.39 -4.38
CA LEU A 96 -3.98 -6.29 -5.18
C LEU A 96 -4.16 -6.72 -6.65
N SER A 97 -3.20 -7.45 -7.21
CA SER A 97 -3.27 -7.93 -8.60
C SER A 97 -4.42 -8.88 -8.83
N ASP A 98 -4.67 -9.80 -7.90
CA ASP A 98 -5.83 -10.68 -7.97
C ASP A 98 -7.14 -9.89 -7.95
N TRP A 99 -7.27 -8.92 -7.03
CA TRP A 99 -8.45 -8.07 -6.99
C TRP A 99 -8.64 -7.25 -8.28
N VAL A 100 -7.56 -6.70 -8.84
CA VAL A 100 -7.62 -5.96 -10.11
C VAL A 100 -8.08 -6.86 -11.26
N ASN A 101 -7.51 -8.06 -11.37
CA ASN A 101 -7.75 -8.97 -12.49
C ASN A 101 -9.10 -9.69 -12.41
N PHE A 102 -9.56 -10.03 -11.20
CA PHE A 102 -10.74 -10.87 -11.00
C PHE A 102 -11.99 -10.09 -10.55
N LEU A 103 -11.84 -8.84 -10.09
CA LEU A 103 -12.98 -8.01 -9.70
C LEU A 103 -13.00 -6.68 -10.45
N LEU A 104 -11.96 -5.85 -10.34
CA LEU A 104 -11.99 -4.49 -10.88
C LEU A 104 -12.17 -4.49 -12.40
N LEU A 105 -11.31 -5.19 -13.14
CA LEU A 105 -11.34 -5.18 -14.61
C LEU A 105 -12.56 -5.91 -15.20
N PRO A 106 -12.97 -7.10 -14.71
CA PRO A 106 -14.16 -7.76 -15.23
C PRO A 106 -15.44 -6.94 -15.04
N VAL A 107 -15.55 -6.19 -13.93
CA VAL A 107 -16.78 -5.45 -13.59
C VAL A 107 -16.74 -4.00 -14.09
N TYR A 108 -15.61 -3.31 -13.93
CA TYR A 108 -15.49 -1.87 -14.17
C TYR A 108 -14.48 -1.50 -15.26
N GLY A 109 -13.83 -2.49 -15.88
CA GLY A 109 -12.74 -2.29 -16.83
C GLY A 109 -13.11 -1.54 -18.09
N ARG A 110 -14.39 -1.54 -18.54
CA ARG A 110 -14.91 -0.89 -19.77
C ARG A 110 -13.99 -1.10 -21.01
N GLU A 111 -14.34 -0.53 -22.15
CA GLU A 111 -13.47 -0.64 -23.33
C GLU A 111 -12.18 0.17 -23.17
N ILE A 112 -11.05 -0.34 -23.69
CA ILE A 112 -9.77 0.38 -23.75
C ILE A 112 -9.77 1.25 -25.01
N SER A 113 -9.51 2.53 -24.86
CA SER A 113 -9.44 3.50 -25.96
C SER A 113 -8.38 4.56 -25.68
N THR A 114 -8.12 5.44 -26.66
CA THR A 114 -7.24 6.61 -26.48
C THR A 114 -7.72 7.53 -25.36
N THR A 115 -9.02 7.61 -25.10
CA THR A 115 -9.57 8.45 -24.04
C THR A 115 -9.67 7.75 -22.68
N ARG A 116 -9.45 6.43 -22.66
CA ARG A 116 -9.49 5.57 -21.48
C ARG A 116 -8.43 4.47 -21.59
N PRO A 117 -7.13 4.80 -21.57
CA PRO A 117 -6.07 3.81 -21.66
C PRO A 117 -6.11 2.83 -20.49
N TRP A 118 -5.46 1.68 -20.67
CA TRP A 118 -5.17 0.74 -19.60
C TRP A 118 -3.86 0.01 -19.90
N CYS A 119 -2.97 -0.11 -18.91
CA CYS A 119 -1.73 -0.88 -19.07
C CYS A 119 -1.87 -2.28 -18.45
N ALA A 120 -1.57 -3.33 -19.21
CA ALA A 120 -1.50 -4.69 -18.67
C ALA A 120 -0.35 -4.86 -17.65
N GLN A 121 0.69 -4.04 -17.78
CA GLN A 121 1.82 -3.96 -16.84
C GLN A 121 1.65 -2.78 -15.87
N TRP A 122 0.43 -2.53 -15.41
CA TRP A 122 0.11 -1.41 -14.52
C TRP A 122 0.98 -1.37 -13.25
N HIS A 123 1.46 -2.51 -12.76
CA HIS A 123 2.31 -2.60 -11.58
C HIS A 123 3.68 -1.94 -11.76
N GLU A 124 4.11 -1.71 -13.01
CA GLU A 124 5.33 -0.94 -13.30
C GLU A 124 5.11 0.58 -13.20
N HIS A 125 3.87 1.03 -12.99
CA HIS A 125 3.52 2.44 -12.81
C HIS A 125 3.28 2.72 -11.31
N PRO A 126 4.21 3.38 -10.58
CA PRO A 126 4.08 3.57 -9.14
C PRO A 126 2.81 4.34 -8.72
N GLU A 127 2.41 5.34 -9.52
CA GLU A 127 1.15 6.06 -9.28
C GLU A 127 -0.07 5.14 -9.45
N ALA A 128 -0.05 4.23 -10.43
CA ALA A 128 -1.15 3.28 -10.63
C ALA A 128 -1.25 2.31 -9.45
N VAL A 129 -0.12 1.76 -8.99
CA VAL A 129 -0.06 0.91 -7.80
C VAL A 129 -0.65 1.63 -6.58
N ALA A 130 -0.23 2.88 -6.33
CA ALA A 130 -0.71 3.68 -5.22
C ALA A 130 -2.23 3.93 -5.28
N ARG A 131 -2.75 4.35 -6.43
CA ARG A 131 -4.18 4.64 -6.61
C ARG A 131 -5.04 3.38 -6.53
N LEU A 132 -4.61 2.28 -7.16
CA LEU A 132 -5.32 1.01 -7.14
C LEU A 132 -5.34 0.41 -5.73
N HIS A 133 -4.23 0.51 -4.98
CA HIS A 133 -4.18 0.06 -3.60
C HIS A 133 -5.12 0.86 -2.70
N ALA A 134 -5.10 2.19 -2.78
CA ALA A 134 -6.04 3.04 -2.04
C ALA A 134 -7.51 2.71 -2.37
N LEU A 135 -7.82 2.49 -3.66
CA LEU A 135 -9.15 2.10 -4.10
C LEU A 135 -9.57 0.73 -3.54
N TRP A 136 -8.65 -0.23 -3.50
CA TRP A 136 -8.88 -1.57 -2.97
C TRP A 136 -9.11 -1.55 -1.44
N LEU A 137 -8.33 -0.76 -0.69
CA LEU A 137 -8.54 -0.57 0.74
C LEU A 137 -9.91 0.06 1.03
N ALA A 138 -10.31 1.08 0.26
CA ALA A 138 -11.64 1.66 0.37
C ALA A 138 -12.74 0.63 0.04
N TRP A 139 -12.51 -0.24 -0.95
CA TRP A 139 -13.43 -1.32 -1.29
C TRP A 139 -13.60 -2.29 -0.12
N GLN A 140 -12.49 -2.74 0.49
CA GLN A 140 -12.54 -3.62 1.67
C GLN A 140 -13.36 -2.97 2.79
N GLN A 141 -13.06 -1.72 3.15
CA GLN A 141 -13.74 -1.03 4.24
C GLN A 141 -15.24 -0.77 3.97
N LEU A 142 -15.60 -0.37 2.75
CA LEU A 142 -16.95 0.08 2.43
C LEU A 142 -17.85 -1.02 1.87
N THR A 143 -17.32 -2.21 1.61
CA THR A 143 -18.09 -3.40 1.25
C THR A 143 -18.05 -4.49 2.31
N ASP A 144 -17.38 -4.24 3.44
CA ASP A 144 -17.39 -5.10 4.62
C ASP A 144 -18.81 -5.24 5.21
N THR A 145 -19.03 -6.30 5.98
CA THR A 145 -20.32 -6.55 6.64
C THR A 145 -20.73 -5.43 7.58
N GLU A 146 -19.76 -4.71 8.17
CA GLU A 146 -20.01 -3.62 9.10
C GLU A 146 -20.21 -2.25 8.42
N ALA A 147 -20.00 -2.14 7.10
CA ALA A 147 -20.11 -0.87 6.37
C ALA A 147 -21.56 -0.35 6.22
N GLY A 148 -22.55 -1.22 6.46
CA GLY A 148 -23.96 -0.94 6.24
C GLY A 148 -24.38 -0.94 4.77
N LEU A 149 -25.69 -0.94 4.53
CA LEU A 149 -26.27 -1.11 3.18
C LEU A 149 -25.86 -0.02 2.16
N ALA A 150 -25.49 1.17 2.65
CA ALA A 150 -25.07 2.28 1.80
C ALA A 150 -23.56 2.26 1.46
N GLY A 151 -22.78 1.37 2.08
CA GLY A 151 -21.33 1.26 1.88
C GLY A 151 -20.93 1.11 0.41
N PRO A 152 -21.49 0.15 -0.35
CA PRO A 152 -21.17 -0.01 -1.77
C PRO A 152 -21.46 1.24 -2.61
N SER A 153 -22.57 1.93 -2.35
CA SER A 153 -22.91 3.18 -3.06
C SER A 153 -21.87 4.27 -2.79
N THR A 154 -21.46 4.40 -1.52
CA THR A 154 -20.42 5.34 -1.09
C THR A 154 -19.08 5.03 -1.75
N TRP A 155 -18.70 3.75 -1.83
CA TRP A 155 -17.48 3.31 -2.50
C TRP A 155 -17.45 3.71 -3.99
N HIS A 156 -18.56 3.50 -4.71
CA HIS A 156 -18.64 3.90 -6.11
C HIS A 156 -18.46 5.41 -6.28
N ARG A 157 -19.26 6.20 -5.53
CA ARG A 157 -19.33 7.65 -5.65
C ARG A 157 -18.02 8.35 -5.25
N ASP A 158 -17.43 7.94 -4.13
CA ASP A 158 -16.32 8.69 -3.52
C ASP A 158 -14.95 8.15 -3.90
N HIS A 159 -14.86 6.88 -4.32
CA HIS A 159 -13.57 6.22 -4.54
C HIS A 159 -13.40 5.68 -5.97
N LEU A 160 -14.31 4.81 -6.44
CA LEU A 160 -14.16 4.14 -7.73
C LEU A 160 -14.14 5.12 -8.90
N ASP A 161 -15.16 5.96 -9.00
CA ASP A 161 -15.32 6.85 -10.15
C ASP A 161 -14.15 7.84 -10.23
N GLN A 162 -13.74 8.40 -9.10
CA GLN A 162 -12.60 9.30 -9.01
C GLN A 162 -11.29 8.58 -9.38
N ALA A 163 -11.04 7.38 -8.84
CA ALA A 163 -9.84 6.62 -9.16
C ALA A 163 -9.75 6.28 -10.65
N LEU A 164 -10.84 5.84 -11.27
CA LEU A 164 -10.87 5.49 -12.70
C LEU A 164 -10.72 6.72 -13.60
N VAL A 165 -11.28 7.88 -13.23
CA VAL A 165 -11.12 9.13 -13.98
C VAL A 165 -9.64 9.52 -14.07
N HIS A 166 -8.88 9.45 -12.97
CA HIS A 166 -7.46 9.80 -12.98
C HIS A 166 -6.59 8.71 -13.62
N LEU A 167 -6.80 7.45 -13.23
CA LEU A 167 -5.96 6.35 -13.66
C LEU A 167 -6.03 6.14 -15.18
N ARG A 168 -7.21 6.36 -15.75
CA ARG A 168 -7.48 6.21 -17.19
C ARG A 168 -7.69 7.54 -17.89
N ALA A 169 -7.17 8.63 -17.34
CA ALA A 169 -7.14 9.90 -18.05
C ALA A 169 -6.18 9.79 -19.27
N PRO A 170 -6.43 10.50 -20.38
CA PRO A 170 -5.53 10.54 -21.53
C PRO A 170 -4.13 11.09 -21.20
N ASP A 171 -4.03 11.88 -20.13
CA ASP A 171 -2.83 12.46 -19.55
C ASP A 171 -2.43 11.80 -18.22
N GLY A 172 -3.09 10.68 -17.86
CA GLY A 172 -2.84 9.92 -16.64
C GLY A 172 -1.63 8.99 -16.71
N PRO A 173 -1.44 8.12 -15.70
CA PRO A 173 -0.26 7.24 -15.62
C PRO A 173 -0.13 6.25 -16.77
N PHE A 174 -1.23 5.94 -17.47
CA PHE A 174 -1.25 5.06 -18.64
C PHE A 174 -1.29 5.81 -19.98
N ALA A 175 -1.10 7.14 -20.00
CA ALA A 175 -1.15 7.97 -21.21
C ALA A 175 -0.23 7.49 -22.33
N ALA A 176 0.94 6.96 -21.97
CA ALA A 176 1.94 6.44 -22.91
C ALA A 176 1.83 4.93 -23.15
N CYS A 177 0.78 4.26 -22.68
CA CYS A 177 0.59 2.82 -22.77
C CYS A 177 -0.56 2.45 -23.73
N THR A 178 -1.03 1.21 -23.65
CA THR A 178 -2.06 0.65 -24.53
C THR A 178 -3.34 1.50 -24.57
N THR A 179 -3.58 2.09 -25.74
CA THR A 179 -4.81 2.83 -26.11
C THR A 179 -5.71 2.03 -27.06
N SER A 180 -5.26 0.87 -27.53
CA SER A 180 -6.04 -0.09 -28.33
C SER A 180 -5.67 -1.52 -27.97
N PRO A 181 -6.64 -2.42 -27.67
CA PRO A 181 -6.35 -3.83 -27.35
C PRO A 181 -5.55 -4.56 -28.43
N THR A 182 -5.70 -4.18 -29.70
CA THR A 182 -5.01 -4.81 -30.84
C THR A 182 -3.57 -4.33 -31.03
N ARG A 183 -3.17 -3.27 -30.33
CA ARG A 183 -1.83 -2.68 -30.39
C ARG A 183 -1.34 -2.40 -28.97
N PRO A 184 -0.93 -3.43 -28.23
CA PRO A 184 -0.39 -3.24 -26.90
C PRO A 184 0.88 -2.37 -26.95
N ASN A 185 0.97 -1.43 -26.03
CA ASN A 185 2.16 -0.62 -25.82
C ASN A 185 2.37 -0.41 -24.32
N HIS A 186 3.62 -0.37 -23.89
CA HIS A 186 3.98 -0.12 -22.50
C HIS A 186 5.14 0.85 -22.45
N ARG A 187 4.97 1.92 -21.68
CA ARG A 187 6.01 2.90 -21.40
C ARG A 187 5.71 3.61 -20.09
N VAL A 188 6.59 3.42 -19.11
CA VAL A 188 6.56 4.21 -17.87
C VAL A 188 7.22 5.57 -18.15
N PRO A 189 6.50 6.70 -18.00
CA PRO A 189 7.10 8.01 -18.12
C PRO A 189 8.20 8.20 -17.06
N ALA A 190 9.34 8.76 -17.47
CA ALA A 190 10.41 9.07 -16.52
C ALA A 190 9.96 10.17 -15.57
N THR A 191 10.10 9.95 -14.27
CA THR A 191 9.94 11.01 -13.28
C THR A 191 11.02 12.07 -13.52
N PRO A 192 10.68 13.36 -13.62
CA PRO A 192 11.69 14.41 -13.71
C PRO A 192 12.60 14.32 -12.49
N ALA A 193 13.91 14.22 -12.73
CA ALA A 193 14.88 14.17 -11.64
C ALA A 193 14.82 15.50 -10.85
N PRO A 194 14.85 15.47 -9.51
CA PRO A 194 14.99 16.68 -8.73
C PRO A 194 16.32 17.34 -9.09
N VAL A 195 16.27 18.61 -9.48
CA VAL A 195 17.50 19.41 -9.71
C VAL A 195 18.16 19.58 -8.36
N GLN A 196 19.20 18.80 -8.08
CA GLN A 196 20.04 19.04 -6.91
C GLN A 196 20.76 20.38 -7.14
N SER A 197 20.26 21.44 -6.50
CA SER A 197 20.95 22.72 -6.47
C SER A 197 22.24 22.51 -5.69
N GLY A 198 23.35 22.32 -6.43
CA GLY A 198 24.66 22.13 -5.82
C GLY A 198 24.99 23.32 -4.93
N VAL A 199 25.13 23.06 -3.63
CA VAL A 199 25.83 23.99 -2.74
C VAL A 199 27.29 23.95 -3.18
N ALA A 200 27.68 24.93 -3.99
CA ALA A 200 29.08 25.21 -4.27
C ALA A 200 29.77 25.52 -2.94
N ALA A 201 30.70 24.65 -2.54
CA ALA A 201 31.60 24.87 -1.42
C ALA A 201 32.72 25.85 -1.80
#